data_AF-A0A2V7EEL9-F1
#
_entry.id   AF-A0A2V7EEL9-F1
#
_cell.length_a   1.000
_cell.length_b   1.000
_cell.length_c   1.000
_cell.angle_alpha   90.00
_cell.angle_beta   90.00
_cell.angle_gamma   90.00
#
_symmetry.space_group_name_H-M   'P 1'
#
loop_
_entity.id
_entity.type
_entity.pdbx_description
1 polymer ?
#
loop_
_entity_poly.entity_id
_entity_poly.type
_entity_poly.pdbx_seq_one_letter_code
_entity_poly.pdbx_strand_id
1 'polypeptide(L)'
;MHPVYRIDVARKLVTLYWQEFPTMAHLREVVEEAIADPEFHPGMNFLWDRKPGEPNTATLEYLRDAVYYLQVLADEIGPHAWAIVAHTPGDFGKARMLESMSDHGKVTIRAFQSTGDAEEWLRNPVRYEPIVVHFPARNPSSIHPGLASG
;
A
#
# COMPACT_ATOMS: atom_id res chain seq x y z
N MET A 1 -0.27 -11.52 26.24
CA MET A 1 -0.52 -11.65 24.78
C MET A 1 0.23 -10.51 24.13
N HIS A 2 1.11 -10.76 23.15
CA HIS A 2 1.75 -9.65 22.43
C HIS A 2 0.68 -8.95 21.60
N PRO A 3 0.63 -7.61 21.58
CA PRO A 3 -0.37 -6.92 20.80
C PRO A 3 -0.17 -7.25 19.32
N VAL A 4 -1.28 -7.59 18.65
CA VAL A 4 -1.30 -7.93 17.22
C VAL A 4 -1.08 -6.66 16.37
N TYR A 5 -1.11 -5.48 17.00
CA TYR A 5 -0.76 -4.21 16.38
C TYR A 5 0.17 -3.35 17.25
N ARG A 6 0.73 -2.30 16.65
CA ARG A 6 1.48 -1.24 17.33
C ARG A 6 1.18 0.11 16.68
N ILE A 7 0.95 1.14 17.47
CA ILE A 7 0.78 2.51 17.00
C ILE A 7 2.10 3.28 17.19
N ASP A 8 2.53 3.97 16.14
CA ASP A 8 3.62 4.94 16.17
C ASP A 8 3.04 6.31 15.82
N VAL A 9 2.70 7.09 16.85
CA VAL A 9 2.06 8.40 16.72
C VAL A 9 2.94 9.38 15.94
N ALA A 10 4.26 9.33 16.16
CA ALA A 10 5.20 10.23 15.51
C ALA A 10 5.28 9.98 14.00
N ARG A 11 5.18 8.71 13.59
CA ARG A 11 5.14 8.31 12.17
C ARG A 11 3.73 8.26 11.59
N LYS A 12 2.68 8.47 12.40
CA LYS A 12 1.27 8.30 12.03
C LYS A 12 1.01 6.92 11.41
N LEU A 13 1.50 5.88 12.07
CA LEU A 13 1.54 4.53 11.51
C LEU A 13 0.97 3.49 12.49
N VAL A 14 0.04 2.69 12.01
CA VAL A 14 -0.40 1.46 12.68
C VAL A 14 0.28 0.27 12.00
N THR A 15 1.05 -0.51 12.73
CA THR A 15 1.63 -1.77 12.23
C THR A 15 0.81 -2.95 12.72
N LEU A 16 0.37 -3.82 11.82
CA LEU A 16 -0.30 -5.08 12.14
C LEU A 16 0.70 -6.23 11.95
N TYR A 17 0.87 -7.05 12.99
CA TYR A 17 1.81 -8.16 13.03
C TYR A 17 1.08 -9.49 12.95
N TRP A 18 1.33 -10.24 11.88
CA TRP A 18 0.68 -11.52 11.65
C TRP A 18 1.69 -12.67 11.69
N GLN A 19 1.47 -13.66 12.57
CA GLN A 19 2.17 -14.95 12.52
C GLN A 19 1.52 -15.87 11.49
N GLU A 20 0.19 -15.94 11.51
CA GLU A 20 -0.63 -16.71 10.58
C GLU A 20 -1.45 -15.77 9.70
N PHE A 21 -1.93 -16.26 8.55
CA PHE A 21 -2.78 -15.46 7.69
C PHE A 21 -4.17 -15.29 8.35
N PRO A 22 -4.62 -14.07 8.68
CA PRO A 22 -5.84 -13.87 9.45
C PRO A 22 -7.08 -14.14 8.61
N THR A 23 -8.14 -14.63 9.26
CA THR A 23 -9.48 -14.62 8.67
C THR A 23 -9.99 -13.17 8.52
N MET A 24 -11.01 -12.95 7.68
CA MET A 24 -11.59 -11.61 7.55
C MET A 24 -12.20 -11.10 8.86
N ALA A 25 -12.79 -11.99 9.67
CA ALA A 25 -13.33 -11.61 10.97
C ALA A 25 -12.23 -11.12 11.91
N HIS A 26 -11.12 -11.84 11.98
CA HIS A 26 -10.00 -11.48 12.85
C HIS A 26 -9.25 -10.23 12.36
N LEU A 27 -9.13 -10.03 11.04
CA LEU A 27 -8.61 -8.78 10.49
C LEU A 27 -9.45 -7.58 10.94
N ARG A 28 -10.78 -7.68 10.85
CA ARG A 28 -11.69 -6.60 11.27
C ARG A 28 -11.57 -6.31 12.74
N GLU A 29 -11.61 -7.34 13.57
CA GLU A 29 -11.44 -7.23 15.02
C GLU A 29 -10.16 -6.46 15.38
N VAL A 30 -9.01 -6.85 14.83
CA VAL A 30 -7.73 -6.19 15.13
C VAL A 30 -7.68 -4.75 14.62
N VAL A 31 -8.27 -4.45 13.47
CA VAL A 31 -8.33 -3.08 12.95
C VAL A 31 -9.28 -2.23 13.79
N GLU A 32 -10.44 -2.76 14.17
CA GLU A 32 -11.41 -2.09 15.05
C GLU A 32 -10.81 -1.79 16.43
N GLU A 33 -10.05 -2.73 17.00
CA GLU A 33 -9.28 -2.50 18.22
C GLU A 33 -8.25 -1.39 18.03
N ALA A 34 -7.51 -1.40 16.92
CA ALA A 34 -6.47 -0.39 16.65
C ALA A 34 -7.05 1.02 16.46
N ILE A 35 -8.22 1.17 15.81
CA ILE A 35 -8.84 2.49 15.63
C ILE A 35 -9.56 3.00 16.88
N ALA A 36 -9.95 2.09 17.79
CA ALA A 36 -10.52 2.44 19.08
C ALA A 36 -9.45 2.82 20.12
N ASP A 37 -8.18 2.56 19.84
CA ASP A 37 -7.07 2.92 20.71
C ASP A 37 -6.96 4.46 20.85
N PRO A 38 -6.81 5.01 22.07
CA PRO A 38 -6.65 6.45 22.28
C PRO A 38 -5.48 7.12 21.54
N GLU A 39 -4.44 6.35 21.19
CA GLU A 39 -3.29 6.84 20.42
C GLU A 39 -3.58 6.92 18.92
N PHE A 40 -4.64 6.26 18.44
CA PHE A 40 -5.04 6.32 17.04
C PHE A 40 -5.68 7.67 16.70
N HIS A 41 -5.25 8.26 15.59
CA HIS A 41 -5.81 9.51 15.08
C HIS A 41 -6.16 9.39 13.59
N PRO A 42 -7.24 10.03 13.11
CA PRO A 42 -7.55 10.08 11.69
C PRO A 42 -6.37 10.55 10.84
N GLY A 43 -6.18 9.89 9.69
CA GLY A 43 -5.05 10.14 8.78
C GLY A 43 -3.78 9.36 9.09
N MET A 44 -3.82 8.41 10.03
CA MET A 44 -2.77 7.38 10.15
C MET A 44 -2.86 6.33 9.04
N ASN A 45 -1.71 5.80 8.63
CA ASN A 45 -1.63 4.73 7.63
C ASN A 45 -1.38 3.38 8.29
N PHE A 46 -1.56 2.29 7.52
CA PHE A 46 -1.42 0.92 8.00
C PHE A 46 -0.25 0.21 7.31
N LEU A 47 0.55 -0.50 8.10
CA LEU A 47 1.56 -1.44 7.64
C LEU A 47 1.13 -2.85 8.02
N TRP A 48 0.88 -3.68 7.01
CA TRP A 48 0.68 -5.11 7.17
C TRP A 48 2.04 -5.80 7.02
N ASP A 49 2.62 -6.24 8.13
CA ASP A 49 3.84 -7.05 8.11
C ASP A 49 3.55 -8.45 8.63
N ARG A 50 3.43 -9.38 7.69
CA ARG A 50 3.28 -10.79 7.99
C ARG A 50 4.65 -11.43 7.95
N LYS A 51 5.06 -12.10 9.03
CA LYS A 51 6.33 -12.83 9.01
C LYS A 51 6.30 -13.98 8.00
N PRO A 52 7.44 -14.34 7.39
CA PRO A 52 7.54 -15.56 6.59
C PRO A 52 7.09 -16.76 7.41
N GLY A 53 6.28 -17.62 6.81
CA GLY A 53 5.70 -18.78 7.48
C GLY A 53 4.85 -19.58 6.52
N GLU A 54 3.69 -20.04 6.99
CA GLU A 54 2.74 -20.80 6.19
C GLU A 54 2.31 -20.04 4.92
N PRO A 55 1.94 -20.73 3.83
CA PRO A 55 1.44 -20.07 2.63
C PRO A 55 0.24 -19.16 2.94
N ASN A 56 0.18 -17.99 2.30
CA ASN A 56 -1.00 -17.14 2.36
C ASN A 56 -2.20 -17.91 1.77
N THR A 57 -3.27 -18.07 2.56
CA THR A 57 -4.47 -18.82 2.19
C THR A 57 -5.58 -17.96 1.58
N ALA A 58 -5.34 -16.66 1.34
CA ALA A 58 -6.33 -15.76 0.76
C ALA A 58 -6.87 -16.31 -0.56
N THR A 59 -8.20 -16.41 -0.61
CA THR A 59 -8.97 -16.65 -1.82
C THR A 59 -9.28 -15.33 -2.52
N LEU A 60 -9.80 -15.40 -3.75
CA LEU A 60 -10.27 -14.21 -4.44
C LEU A 60 -11.43 -13.52 -3.70
N GLU A 61 -12.29 -14.30 -3.05
CA GLU A 61 -13.38 -13.81 -2.20
C GLU A 61 -12.82 -13.01 -1.01
N TYR A 62 -11.84 -13.57 -0.30
CA TYR A 62 -11.14 -12.87 0.77
C TYR A 62 -10.58 -11.52 0.31
N LEU A 63 -9.89 -11.48 -0.83
CA LEU A 63 -9.30 -10.24 -1.34
C LEU A 63 -10.37 -9.19 -1.65
N ARG A 64 -11.51 -9.58 -2.22
CA ARG A 64 -12.63 -8.67 -2.49
C ARG A 64 -13.24 -8.14 -1.19
N ASP A 65 -13.44 -9.01 -0.21
CA ASP A 65 -13.98 -8.63 1.09
C ASP A 65 -13.04 -7.69 1.85
N ALA A 66 -11.73 -7.94 1.75
CA ALA A 66 -10.71 -7.06 2.30
C ALA A 66 -10.76 -5.67 1.64
N VAL A 67 -10.75 -5.58 0.31
CA VAL A 67 -10.86 -4.28 -0.36
C VAL A 67 -12.16 -3.58 0.03
N TYR A 68 -13.30 -4.26 -0.01
CA TYR A 68 -14.59 -3.68 0.37
C TYR A 68 -14.57 -3.13 1.79
N TYR A 69 -14.07 -3.93 2.75
CA TYR A 69 -13.93 -3.50 4.13
C TYR A 69 -13.06 -2.24 4.26
N LEU A 70 -11.91 -2.20 3.59
CA LEU A 70 -11.02 -1.03 3.63
C LEU A 70 -11.64 0.23 2.99
N GLN A 71 -12.50 0.08 1.98
CA GLN A 71 -13.27 1.21 1.44
C GLN A 71 -14.26 1.75 2.45
N VAL A 72 -14.99 0.87 3.15
CA VAL A 72 -15.96 1.26 4.19
C VAL A 72 -15.23 1.91 5.37
N LEU A 73 -14.10 1.35 5.79
CA LEU A 73 -13.27 1.93 6.84
C LEU A 73 -12.81 3.33 6.47
N ALA A 74 -12.44 3.57 5.21
CA ALA A 74 -12.04 4.90 4.74
C ALA A 74 -13.16 5.95 4.83
N ASP A 75 -14.44 5.53 4.86
CA ASP A 75 -15.57 6.43 5.12
C ASP A 75 -15.71 6.80 6.60
N GLU A 76 -15.18 5.98 7.50
CA GLU A 76 -15.21 6.20 8.95
C GLU A 76 -14.00 6.99 9.45
N ILE A 77 -12.78 6.57 9.07
CA ILE A 77 -11.52 7.14 9.58
C ILE A 77 -10.86 8.14 8.61
N GLY A 78 -11.48 8.32 7.44
CA GLY A 78 -10.95 9.13 6.34
C GLY A 78 -9.98 8.37 5.41
N PRO A 79 -9.51 9.04 4.34
CA PRO A 79 -8.55 8.46 3.40
C PRO A 79 -7.25 8.06 4.09
N HIS A 80 -6.76 6.87 3.78
CA HIS A 80 -5.55 6.31 4.38
C HIS A 80 -4.88 5.35 3.39
N ALA A 81 -3.64 4.96 3.70
CA ALA A 81 -2.87 4.03 2.90
C ALA A 81 -2.56 2.73 3.63
N TRP A 82 -2.43 1.64 2.88
CA TRP A 82 -2.01 0.33 3.37
C TRP A 82 -0.78 -0.14 2.60
N ALA A 83 0.31 -0.39 3.31
CA ALA A 83 1.45 -1.10 2.75
C ALA A 83 1.40 -2.56 3.17
N ILE A 84 1.50 -3.47 2.20
CA ILE A 84 1.49 -4.92 2.45
C ILE A 84 2.87 -5.48 2.14
N VAL A 85 3.58 -5.92 3.17
CA VAL A 85 4.89 -6.56 3.01
C VAL A 85 4.69 -8.05 2.79
N ALA A 86 5.10 -8.52 1.62
CA ALA A 86 5.05 -9.90 1.22
C ALA A 86 6.45 -10.46 0.99
N HIS A 87 6.85 -11.41 1.83
CA HIS A 87 8.20 -11.98 1.83
C HIS A 87 8.38 -13.16 0.87
N THR A 88 7.31 -13.60 0.19
CA THR A 88 7.35 -14.68 -0.80
C THR A 88 6.73 -14.24 -2.13
N PRO A 89 7.12 -14.83 -3.27
CA PRO A 89 6.53 -14.48 -4.57
C PRO A 89 5.01 -14.70 -4.64
N GLY A 90 4.50 -15.76 -3.99
CA GLY A 90 3.06 -16.05 -3.96
C GLY A 90 2.27 -15.02 -3.16
N ASP A 91 2.78 -14.62 -2.00
CA ASP A 91 2.17 -13.58 -1.16
C ASP A 91 2.22 -12.23 -1.88
N PHE A 92 3.34 -11.94 -2.58
CA PHE A 92 3.50 -10.70 -3.32
C PHE A 92 2.51 -10.61 -4.48
N GLY A 93 2.29 -11.71 -5.21
CA GLY A 93 1.26 -11.77 -6.25
C GLY A 93 -0.14 -11.44 -5.72
N LYS A 94 -0.51 -11.96 -4.54
CA LYS A 94 -1.80 -11.67 -3.91
C LYS A 94 -1.90 -10.24 -3.40
N ALA A 95 -0.83 -9.69 -2.83
CA ALA A 95 -0.77 -8.30 -2.42
C ALA A 95 -0.93 -7.34 -3.62
N ARG A 96 -0.30 -7.66 -4.76
CA ARG A 96 -0.46 -6.91 -6.02
C ARG A 96 -1.89 -6.99 -6.58
N MET A 97 -2.57 -8.12 -6.42
CA MET A 97 -3.99 -8.24 -6.77
C MET A 97 -4.84 -7.31 -5.90
N LEU A 98 -4.60 -7.24 -4.59
CA LEU A 98 -5.32 -6.33 -3.69
C LEU A 98 -5.08 -4.87 -4.06
N GLU A 99 -3.84 -4.50 -4.36
CA GLU A 99 -3.45 -3.18 -4.87
C GLU A 99 -4.27 -2.82 -6.12
N SER A 100 -4.26 -3.66 -7.15
CA SER A 100 -5.01 -3.42 -8.40
C SER A 100 -6.54 -3.33 -8.18
N MET A 101 -7.10 -4.16 -7.29
CA MET A 101 -8.53 -4.09 -6.94
C MET A 101 -8.92 -2.77 -6.25
N SER A 102 -7.95 -2.08 -5.65
CA SER A 102 -8.17 -0.81 -4.95
C SER A 102 -7.95 0.44 -5.81
N ASP A 103 -7.57 0.30 -7.09
CA ASP A 103 -7.08 1.41 -7.95
C ASP A 103 -8.04 2.60 -8.08
N HIS A 104 -9.34 2.37 -7.95
CA HIS A 104 -10.37 3.41 -8.06
C HIS A 104 -11.03 3.78 -6.72
N GLY A 105 -10.45 3.33 -5.61
CA GLY A 105 -11.01 3.50 -4.26
C GLY A 105 -10.51 4.72 -3.48
N LYS A 106 -11.03 4.85 -2.25
CA LYS A 106 -10.64 5.84 -1.24
C LYS A 106 -9.36 5.43 -0.50
N VAL A 107 -9.15 4.13 -0.31
CA VAL A 107 -7.89 3.58 0.24
C VAL A 107 -6.85 3.42 -0.87
N THR A 108 -5.60 3.74 -0.55
CA THR A 108 -4.45 3.46 -1.41
C THR A 108 -3.68 2.26 -0.87
N ILE A 109 -3.65 1.16 -1.61
CA ILE A 109 -2.94 -0.05 -1.21
C ILE A 109 -1.70 -0.20 -2.08
N ARG A 110 -0.56 -0.62 -1.51
CA ARG A 110 0.63 -0.98 -2.27
C ARG A 110 1.35 -2.20 -1.69
N ALA A 111 1.78 -3.09 -2.56
CA ALA A 111 2.57 -4.27 -2.20
C ALA A 111 4.07 -3.97 -2.17
N PHE A 112 4.77 -4.52 -1.18
CA PHE A 112 6.22 -4.38 -1.01
C PHE A 112 6.87 -5.72 -0.69
N GLN A 113 8.16 -5.85 -1.01
CA GLN A 113 8.98 -6.99 -0.60
C GLN A 113 9.90 -6.66 0.58
N SER A 114 9.91 -5.39 1.02
CA SER A 114 10.76 -4.88 2.08
C SER A 114 9.93 -4.00 3.01
N THR A 115 10.05 -4.25 4.32
CA THR A 115 9.43 -3.41 5.35
C THR A 115 9.97 -1.98 5.30
N GLY A 116 11.26 -1.79 4.99
CA GLY A 116 11.86 -0.45 4.90
C GLY A 116 11.25 0.40 3.78
N ASP A 117 11.04 -0.20 2.61
CA ASP A 117 10.45 0.51 1.45
C ASP A 117 8.98 0.85 1.71
N ALA A 118 8.26 -0.08 2.37
CA ALA A 118 6.89 0.12 2.79
C ALA A 118 6.77 1.30 3.78
N GLU A 119 7.60 1.32 4.82
CA GLU A 119 7.62 2.41 5.81
C GLU A 119 7.94 3.76 5.16
N GLU A 120 8.91 3.80 4.22
CA GLU A 120 9.28 5.03 3.55
C GLU A 120 8.15 5.56 2.66
N TRP A 121 7.49 4.68 1.91
CA TRP A 121 6.33 5.06 1.10
C TRP A 121 5.15 5.56 1.95
N LEU A 122 4.92 4.96 3.12
CA LEU A 122 3.84 5.37 4.04
C LEU A 122 4.01 6.78 4.61
N ARG A 123 5.20 7.39 4.50
CA ARG A 123 5.42 8.81 4.85
C ARG A 123 4.73 9.77 3.89
N ASN A 124 4.62 9.38 2.62
CA ASN A 124 3.95 10.17 1.58
C ASN A 124 3.35 9.24 0.52
N PRO A 125 2.25 8.55 0.85
CA PRO A 125 1.71 7.50 0.00
C PRO A 125 1.16 8.12 -1.29
N VAL A 126 1.71 7.67 -2.41
CA VAL A 126 1.22 8.00 -3.75
C VAL A 126 0.66 6.75 -4.40
N ARG A 127 -0.51 6.87 -5.03
CA ARG A 127 -1.18 5.77 -5.75
C ARG A 127 -0.35 5.35 -6.97
N TYR A 128 0.04 6.32 -7.79
CA TYR A 128 0.90 6.14 -8.95
C TYR A 128 2.23 6.84 -8.72
N GLU A 129 3.32 6.23 -9.16
CA GLU A 129 4.56 6.98 -9.28
C GLU A 129 4.36 8.11 -10.29
N PRO A 130 4.83 9.34 -9.99
CA PRO A 130 4.76 10.41 -10.96
C PRO A 130 5.54 9.98 -12.20
N ILE A 131 4.85 9.91 -13.35
CA ILE A 131 5.51 9.71 -14.64
C ILE A 131 6.41 10.93 -14.87
N VAL A 132 7.69 10.80 -14.58
CA VAL A 132 8.69 11.78 -15.01
C VAL A 132 8.89 11.57 -16.50
N VAL A 133 8.11 12.28 -17.30
CA VAL A 133 8.32 12.32 -18.75
C VAL A 133 9.63 13.08 -18.99
N HIS A 134 10.73 12.35 -19.15
CA HIS A 134 11.93 12.91 -19.73
C HIS A 134 11.65 13.24 -21.19
N PHE A 135 11.27 14.49 -21.46
CA PHE A 135 11.32 15.01 -22.82
C PHE A 135 12.79 15.03 -23.23
N PRO A 136 13.21 14.25 -24.26
CA PRO A 136 14.53 14.45 -24.82
C PRO A 136 14.59 15.90 -25.31
N ALA A 137 15.58 16.66 -24.83
CA ALA A 137 15.83 18.00 -25.32
C ALA A 137 15.86 17.94 -26.85
N ARG A 138 14.99 18.71 -27.51
CA ARG A 138 15.00 18.83 -28.98
C ARG A 138 16.42 19.21 -29.37
N ASN A 139 17.10 18.29 -30.04
CA ASN A 139 18.44 18.55 -30.55
C ASN A 139 18.33 19.73 -31.54
N PRO A 140 18.96 20.89 -31.30
CA PRO A 140 18.86 22.03 -32.21
C PRO A 140 19.56 21.80 -33.56
N SER A 141 20.16 20.63 -33.77
CA SER A 141 20.94 20.27 -34.96
C SER A 141 20.12 19.92 -36.22
N SER A 142 18.79 19.91 -36.17
CA SER A 142 17.94 19.65 -37.35
C SER A 142 17.45 20.91 -38.07
N ILE A 143 18.12 22.06 -37.86
CA ILE A 143 18.00 23.20 -38.77
C ILE A 143 19.00 23.00 -39.92
N HIS A 144 18.46 22.63 -41.09
CA HIS A 144 19.16 22.66 -42.38
C HIS A 144 20.05 23.89 -42.56
N PRO A 145 21.26 23.72 -43.10
CA PRO A 145 21.92 24.77 -43.87
C PRO A 145 22.14 24.32 -45.32
N GLY A 146 21.78 25.19 -46.27
CA GLY A 146 22.47 25.22 -47.57
C GLY A 146 21.62 25.13 -48.83
N LEU A 147 20.87 26.19 -49.14
CA LEU A 147 20.77 26.68 -50.51
C LEU A 147 21.99 27.58 -50.79
N ALA A 148 22.46 27.58 -52.05
CA ALA A 148 23.55 28.36 -52.69
C ALA A 148 24.95 27.66 -52.64
N SER A 149 25.71 27.41 -53.71
CA SER A 149 25.67 27.87 -55.12
C SER A 149 26.48 26.92 -56.02
N GLY A 150 26.13 26.84 -57.30
CA GLY A 150 26.90 26.18 -58.36
C GLY A 150 26.12 26.15 -59.67
#